data_AF-A0AAN7V606-F1
#
_entry.id   AF-A0AAN7V606-F1
#
_cell.length_a   1.000
_cell.length_b   1.000
_cell.length_c   1.000
_cell.angle_alpha   90.00
_cell.angle_beta   90.00
_cell.angle_gamma   90.00
#
_symmetry.space_group_name_H-M   'P 1'
#
loop_
_entity.id
_entity.type
_entity.pdbx_description
1 polymer ?
#
loop_
_entity_poly.entity_id
_entity_poly.type
_entity_poly.pdbx_seq_one_letter_code
_entity_poly.pdbx_strand_id
1 'polypeptide(L)'
;MENAFAVGYSSVELAALSRHVSATIPHSNLTAADFEENDWVPRSEQAIIDSIVDGTIKGQYHLITGEKGTGKTSMLLKAMRRSGGEGTAMLEAHGDPEIFRVRLGKALDFEFHEDYIGSLFSFKGPRDTTAPPPLKLP
;
A
#
# COMPACT_ATOMS: atom_id res chain seq x y z
N MET A 1 4.90 3.00 -11.68
CA MET A 1 5.96 3.17 -10.65
C MET A 1 6.45 4.60 -10.50
N GLU A 2 6.85 5.34 -11.54
CA GLU A 2 7.29 6.74 -11.37
C GLU A 2 6.22 7.65 -10.74
N ASN A 3 4.94 7.40 -11.03
CA ASN A 3 3.83 8.16 -10.43
C ASN A 3 3.61 7.85 -8.95
N ALA A 4 4.12 6.73 -8.43
CA ALA A 4 3.90 6.31 -7.05
C ALA A 4 4.57 7.21 -6.01
N PHE A 5 5.57 7.98 -6.44
CA PHE A 5 6.35 8.89 -5.62
C PHE A 5 6.16 10.35 -6.03
N ALA A 6 5.27 10.61 -7.00
CA ALA A 6 4.95 11.97 -7.43
C ALA A 6 4.14 12.69 -6.34
N VAL A 7 4.14 14.02 -6.38
CA VAL A 7 3.33 14.85 -5.49
C VAL A 7 1.86 14.44 -5.59
N GLY A 8 1.21 14.27 -4.44
CA GLY A 8 -0.19 13.85 -4.33
C GLY A 8 -0.36 12.60 -3.47
N TYR A 9 -1.58 12.08 -3.47
CA TYR A 9 -1.93 10.89 -2.69
C TYR A 9 -2.69 9.92 -3.56
N SER A 10 -2.36 8.64 -3.44
CA SER A 10 -3.20 7.56 -3.95
C SER A 10 -4.57 7.56 -3.25
N SER A 11 -5.57 6.93 -3.88
CA SER A 11 -6.90 6.77 -3.28
C SER A 11 -6.87 6.06 -1.92
N VAL A 12 -5.89 5.17 -1.71
CA VAL A 12 -5.69 4.45 -0.44
C VAL A 12 -5.13 5.39 0.63
N GLU A 13 -4.14 6.20 0.28
CA GLU A 13 -3.57 7.20 1.19
C GLU A 13 -4.62 8.25 1.54
N LEU A 14 -5.41 8.72 0.59
CA LEU A 14 -6.54 9.62 0.85
C LEU A 14 -7.55 9.00 1.83
N ALA A 15 -7.86 7.71 1.68
CA ALA A 15 -8.74 7.02 2.61
C ALA A 15 -8.13 6.90 4.02
N ALA A 16 -6.82 6.61 4.13
CA ALA A 16 -6.11 6.58 5.41
C ALA A 16 -6.05 7.97 6.06
N LEU A 17 -5.71 8.99 5.27
CA LEU A 17 -5.71 10.40 5.66
C LEU A 17 -7.09 10.80 6.18
N SER A 18 -8.17 10.39 5.52
CA SER A 18 -9.55 10.68 5.93
C SER A 18 -9.94 10.00 7.24
N ARG A 19 -9.53 8.73 7.46
CA ARG A 19 -9.81 8.00 8.72
C ARG A 19 -9.12 8.61 9.95
N HIS A 20 -7.99 9.26 9.74
CA HIS A 20 -7.19 9.87 10.79
C HIS A 20 -7.43 11.38 10.95
N VAL A 21 -8.40 11.94 10.23
CA VAL A 21 -8.93 13.30 10.44
C VAL A 21 -10.09 13.22 11.43
N SER A 22 -10.08 14.11 12.43
CA SER A 22 -11.14 14.23 13.42
C SER A 22 -12.50 14.41 12.74
N ALA A 23 -13.54 13.77 13.29
CA ALA A 23 -14.88 13.61 12.71
C ALA A 23 -15.73 14.91 12.61
N THR A 24 -15.10 16.07 12.56
CA THR A 24 -15.73 17.39 12.76
C THR A 24 -15.96 18.17 11.46
N ILE A 25 -15.53 17.69 10.29
CA ILE A 25 -15.66 18.43 9.02
C ILE A 25 -16.34 17.55 7.94
N PRO A 26 -17.50 17.97 7.39
CA PRO A 26 -18.20 17.24 6.35
C PRO A 26 -17.41 17.21 5.02
N HIS A 27 -17.50 16.06 4.35
CA HIS A 27 -16.68 15.61 3.22
C HIS A 27 -16.66 16.48 1.94
N SER A 28 -17.47 17.54 1.84
CA SER A 28 -17.70 18.21 0.56
C SER A 28 -16.74 19.37 0.24
N ASN A 29 -15.99 19.91 1.21
CA ASN A 29 -15.08 21.05 1.00
C ASN A 29 -13.76 20.91 1.79
N LEU A 30 -12.99 19.85 1.57
CA LEU A 30 -11.66 19.73 2.16
C LEU A 30 -10.62 20.32 1.19
N THR A 31 -10.13 21.53 1.46
CA THR A 31 -8.90 22.03 0.84
C THR A 31 -7.70 21.69 1.73
N ALA A 32 -6.51 21.52 1.14
CA ALA A 32 -5.27 21.22 1.89
C ALA A 32 -4.95 22.24 3.00
N ALA A 33 -5.53 23.44 2.95
CA ALA A 33 -5.33 24.54 3.88
C ALA A 33 -6.28 24.52 5.11
N ASP A 34 -7.42 23.83 5.06
CA ASP A 34 -8.41 23.84 6.17
C ASP A 34 -8.01 22.95 7.35
N PHE A 35 -6.87 22.25 7.23
CA PHE A 35 -6.36 21.28 8.21
C PHE A 35 -5.37 21.87 9.22
N GLU A 36 -5.18 23.19 9.24
CA GLU A 36 -4.19 23.84 10.10
C GLU A 36 -4.68 24.00 11.56
N GLU A 37 -3.84 23.46 12.45
CA GLU A 37 -3.60 23.85 13.85
C GLU A 37 -4.54 23.41 14.98
N ASN A 38 -5.86 23.35 14.83
CA ASN A 38 -6.72 23.37 16.05
C ASN A 38 -6.71 22.12 16.96
N ASP A 39 -6.31 20.94 16.45
CA ASP A 39 -6.33 19.67 17.23
C ASP A 39 -4.95 18.98 17.36
N TRP A 40 -3.86 19.64 16.96
CA TRP A 40 -2.54 18.99 16.95
C TRP A 40 -1.75 19.24 18.24
N VAL A 41 -1.52 18.19 19.02
CA VAL A 41 -0.60 18.24 20.15
C VAL A 41 0.85 18.20 19.64
N PRO A 42 1.68 19.23 19.90
CA PRO A 42 3.09 19.23 19.50
C PRO A 42 3.84 18.09 20.17
N ARG A 43 4.71 17.42 19.40
CA ARG A 43 5.53 16.29 19.84
C ARG A 43 6.97 16.52 19.43
N SER A 44 7.91 16.24 20.32
CA SER A 44 9.35 16.38 20.07
C SER A 44 9.83 15.52 18.91
N GLU A 45 9.21 14.34 18.74
CA GLU A 45 9.55 13.35 17.73
C GLU A 45 9.10 13.77 16.32
N GLN A 46 8.18 14.74 16.20
CA GLN A 46 7.65 15.15 14.90
C GLN A 46 8.74 15.70 13.99
N ALA A 47 9.70 16.46 14.53
CA ALA A 47 10.82 16.99 13.74
C ALA A 47 11.67 15.88 13.11
N ILE A 48 11.88 14.77 13.83
CA ILE A 48 12.63 13.62 13.32
C ILE A 48 11.80 12.88 12.27
N ILE A 49 10.51 12.65 12.51
CA ILE A 49 9.63 11.99 11.54
C ILE A 49 9.52 12.80 10.25
N ASP A 50 9.36 14.12 10.35
CA ASP A 50 9.34 15.02 9.20
C ASP A 50 10.63 14.89 8.39
N SER A 51 11.79 14.91 9.05
CA SER A 51 13.11 14.77 8.42
C SER A 51 13.34 13.40 7.77
N ILE A 52 12.64 12.35 8.22
CA ILE A 52 12.70 11.02 7.60
C ILE A 52 11.83 11.00 6.34
N VAL A 53 10.60 11.52 6.44
CA VAL A 53 9.61 11.46 5.34
C VAL A 53 9.95 12.43 4.21
N ASP A 54 10.54 13.59 4.51
CA ASP A 54 11.01 14.54 3.49
C ASP A 54 12.34 14.12 2.81
N GLY A 55 12.96 13.02 3.27
CA GLY A 55 14.19 12.47 2.72
C GLY A 55 15.48 13.15 3.17
N THR A 56 15.42 14.09 4.13
CA THR A 56 16.62 14.69 4.75
C THR A 56 17.49 13.63 5.43
N ILE A 57 16.85 12.75 6.21
CA ILE A 57 17.45 11.56 6.80
C ILE A 57 17.15 10.38 5.88
N LYS A 58 18.21 9.73 5.37
CA LYS A 58 18.09 8.64 4.39
C LYS A 58 19.06 7.50 4.67
N GLY A 59 18.75 6.32 4.12
CA GLY A 59 19.61 5.13 4.22
C GLY A 59 19.53 4.40 5.56
N GLN A 60 18.49 4.64 6.35
CA GLN A 60 18.29 4.04 7.67
C GLN A 60 16.90 3.40 7.78
N TYR A 61 16.81 2.32 8.55
CA TYR A 61 15.54 1.74 8.96
C TYR A 61 15.15 2.30 10.32
N HIS A 62 13.98 2.92 10.39
CA HIS A 62 13.44 3.49 11.63
C HIS A 62 12.29 2.64 12.15
N LEU A 63 12.28 2.38 13.46
CA LEU A 63 11.19 1.69 14.16
C LEU A 63 10.46 2.67 15.07
N ILE A 64 9.16 2.87 14.82
CA ILE A 64 8.28 3.66 15.68
C ILE A 64 7.42 2.69 16.50
N THR A 65 7.59 2.71 17.82
CA THR A 65 6.84 1.86 18.75
C THR A 65 6.16 2.69 19.83
N GLY A 66 5.15 2.12 20.49
CA GLY A 66 4.36 2.76 21.54
C GLY A 66 2.96 2.18 21.65
N GLU A 67 2.24 2.53 22.70
CA GLU A 67 0.91 1.98 23.00
C GLU A 67 -0.13 2.24 21.89
N LYS A 68 -1.19 1.44 21.86
CA LYS A 68 -2.30 1.67 20.92
C LYS A 68 -2.96 3.02 21.21
N GLY A 69 -3.24 3.79 20.17
CA GLY A 69 -3.88 5.10 20.31
C GLY A 69 -2.92 6.27 20.54
N THR A 70 -1.61 6.04 20.64
CA THR A 70 -0.63 7.14 20.81
C THR A 70 -0.37 7.97 19.55
N GLY A 71 -1.09 7.74 18.44
CA GLY A 71 -0.99 8.59 17.24
C GLY A 71 0.25 8.37 16.36
N LYS A 72 0.91 7.21 16.42
CA LYS A 72 2.07 6.88 15.56
C LYS A 72 1.77 7.05 14.06
N THR A 73 0.67 6.45 13.59
CA THR A 73 0.21 6.59 12.20
C THR A 73 -0.15 8.04 11.87
N SER A 74 -0.79 8.75 12.80
CA SER A 74 -1.14 10.16 12.61
C SER A 74 0.09 11.05 12.43
N MET A 75 1.20 10.78 13.12
CA MET A 75 2.46 11.51 12.94
C MET A 75 3.08 11.29 11.55
N LEU A 76 3.06 10.04 11.05
CA LEU A 76 3.53 9.71 9.69
C LEU A 76 2.68 10.42 8.64
N LEU A 77 1.36 10.34 8.76
CA LEU A 77 0.42 11.00 7.84
C LEU A 77 0.58 12.53 7.86
N LYS A 78 0.86 13.12 9.03
CA LYS A 78 1.16 14.54 9.13
C LYS A 78 2.44 14.91 8.38
N ALA A 79 3.51 14.13 8.53
CA ALA A 79 4.75 14.36 7.81
C ALA A 79 4.56 14.24 6.29
N MET A 80 3.81 13.23 5.83
CA MET A 80 3.44 13.08 4.42
C MET A 80 2.57 14.25 3.91
N ARG A 81 1.71 14.82 4.76
CA ARG A 81 0.96 16.05 4.43
C ARG A 81 1.87 17.24 4.19
N ARG A 82 2.85 17.42 5.07
CA ARG A 82 3.80 18.52 4.99
C ARG A 82 4.64 18.49 3.71
N SER A 83 5.03 17.31 3.23
CA SER A 83 5.76 17.13 1.96
C SER A 83 4.85 16.91 0.73
N GLY A 84 3.53 16.96 0.88
CA GLY A 84 2.60 16.68 -0.23
C GLY A 84 2.69 15.25 -0.76
N GLY A 85 3.19 14.31 0.03
CA GLY A 85 3.37 12.91 -0.36
C GLY A 85 4.56 12.66 -1.30
N GLU A 86 5.33 13.70 -1.64
CA GLU A 86 6.45 13.58 -2.57
C GLU A 86 7.49 12.58 -2.06
N GLY A 87 7.98 11.72 -2.97
CA GLY A 87 9.03 10.75 -2.66
C GLY A 87 8.61 9.61 -1.74
N THR A 88 7.33 9.52 -1.35
CA THR A 88 6.86 8.57 -0.33
C THR A 88 5.79 7.64 -0.88
N ALA A 89 5.89 6.35 -0.58
CA ALA A 89 4.81 5.38 -0.77
C ALA A 89 4.46 4.75 0.58
N MET A 90 3.18 4.73 0.95
CA MET A 90 2.72 4.14 2.21
C MET A 90 1.79 2.94 1.99
N LEU A 91 1.95 1.89 2.80
CA LEU A 91 1.00 0.77 2.85
C LEU A 91 0.79 0.24 4.27
N GLU A 92 -0.42 -0.26 4.53
CA GLU A 92 -0.71 -1.00 5.76
C GLU A 92 -0.37 -2.49 5.53
N ALA A 93 0.71 -2.97 6.15
CA ALA A 93 1.12 -4.36 6.04
C ALA A 93 0.04 -5.32 6.57
N HIS A 94 -0.04 -6.50 5.95
CA HIS A 94 -0.99 -7.57 6.32
C HIS A 94 -0.24 -8.91 6.36
N GLY A 95 -0.68 -9.83 7.24
CA GLY A 95 -0.03 -11.13 7.40
C GLY A 95 -0.30 -12.10 6.24
N ASP A 96 -1.40 -11.89 5.51
CA ASP A 96 -1.71 -12.61 4.28
C ASP A 96 -0.86 -12.08 3.12
N PRO A 97 -0.01 -12.92 2.48
CA PRO A 97 0.84 -12.53 1.36
C PRO A 97 0.08 -11.94 0.17
N GLU A 98 -1.12 -12.44 -0.13
CA GLU A 98 -1.90 -11.95 -1.28
C GLU A 98 -2.42 -10.53 -1.02
N ILE A 99 -2.88 -10.28 0.20
CA ILE A 99 -3.32 -8.93 0.62
C ILE A 99 -2.12 -7.99 0.65
N PHE A 100 -0.97 -8.44 1.17
CA PHE A 100 0.26 -7.65 1.17
C PHE A 100 0.69 -7.28 -0.26
N ARG A 101 0.73 -8.25 -1.18
CA ARG A 101 1.07 -8.07 -2.60
C ARG A 101 0.17 -7.03 -3.25
N VAL A 102 -1.15 -7.16 -3.13
CA VAL A 102 -2.11 -6.20 -3.72
C VAL A 102 -1.91 -4.80 -3.16
N ARG A 103 -1.67 -4.65 -1.84
CA ARG A 103 -1.44 -3.34 -1.21
C ARG A 103 -0.11 -2.71 -1.64
N LEU A 104 0.94 -3.52 -1.72
CA LEU A 104 2.24 -3.09 -2.21
C LEU A 104 2.18 -2.64 -3.67
N GLY A 105 1.49 -3.39 -4.52
CA GLY A 105 1.30 -3.02 -5.92
C GLY A 105 0.59 -1.67 -6.06
N LYS A 106 -0.48 -1.46 -5.30
CA LYS A 106 -1.18 -0.16 -5.26
C LYS A 106 -0.28 0.99 -4.78
N ALA A 107 0.48 0.78 -3.70
CA ALA A 107 1.38 1.79 -3.16
C ALA A 107 2.51 2.15 -4.14
N LEU A 108 2.94 1.20 -4.99
CA LEU A 108 4.00 1.40 -5.96
C LEU A 108 3.50 1.71 -7.38
N ASP A 109 2.20 1.91 -7.58
CA ASP A 109 1.59 2.05 -8.91
C ASP A 109 2.11 0.94 -9.86
N PHE A 110 1.96 -0.30 -9.39
CA PHE A 110 2.47 -1.51 -10.02
C PHE A 110 1.41 -2.61 -10.05
N GLU A 111 1.21 -3.19 -11.22
CA GLU A 111 0.26 -4.29 -11.44
C GLU A 111 0.99 -5.62 -11.58
N PHE A 112 0.70 -6.53 -10.66
CA PHE A 112 1.23 -7.89 -10.70
C PHE A 112 0.47 -8.71 -11.74
N HIS A 113 1.17 -9.12 -12.79
CA HIS A 113 0.66 -10.07 -13.78
C HIS A 113 1.05 -11.46 -13.32
N GLU A 114 0.09 -12.24 -12.83
CA GLU A 114 0.31 -13.66 -12.60
C GLU A 114 0.22 -14.36 -13.96
N ASP A 115 1.36 -14.76 -14.50
CA ASP A 115 1.37 -15.69 -15.62
C ASP A 115 0.69 -16.99 -15.16
N TYR A 116 -0.56 -17.18 -15.55
CA TYR A 116 -1.25 -18.45 -15.31
C TYR A 116 -0.65 -19.52 -16.24
N ILE A 117 0.49 -20.10 -15.83
CA ILE A 117 1.15 -21.22 -16.52
C ILE A 117 0.35 -22.54 -16.31
N GLY A 118 -0.87 -22.49 -15.75
CA GLY A 118 -1.76 -23.65 -15.62
C GLY A 118 -2.28 -24.20 -16.95
N SER A 119 -2.31 -23.38 -18.02
CA SER A 119 -2.73 -23.84 -19.36
C SER A 119 -1.63 -24.63 -20.09
N LEU A 120 -0.36 -24.39 -19.78
CA LEU A 120 0.79 -25.08 -20.42
C LEU A 120 0.92 -26.55 -20.02
N PHE A 121 0.32 -26.97 -18.90
CA PHE A 121 0.22 -28.37 -18.48
C PHE A 121 -1.17 -28.99 -18.74
N SER A 122 -2.08 -28.27 -19.39
CA SER A 122 -3.41 -28.77 -19.75
C SER A 122 -3.45 -29.49 -21.11
N PHE A 123 -2.32 -29.63 -21.79
CA PHE A 123 -2.21 -30.62 -22.87
C PHE A 123 -2.13 -32.01 -22.25
N LYS A 124 -3.30 -32.67 -22.11
CA LYS A 124 -3.35 -34.12 -21.97
C LYS A 124 -2.60 -34.71 -23.16
N GLY A 125 -1.39 -35.20 -22.94
CA GLY A 125 -0.60 -35.86 -23.97
C GLY A 125 -1.37 -37.08 -24.51
N PRO A 126 -1.15 -37.52 -25.76
CA PRO A 126 -1.94 -38.57 -26.43
C PRO A 126 -1.90 -39.96 -25.77
N ARG A 127 -1.21 -40.13 -24.64
CA ARG A 127 -0.95 -41.43 -24.02
C ARG A 127 -2.07 -41.95 -23.12
N ASP A 128 -3.11 -41.15 -22.85
CA ASP A 128 -4.29 -41.56 -22.07
C ASP A 128 -5.50 -41.97 -22.93
N THR A 129 -5.34 -42.16 -24.24
CA THR A 129 -6.32 -42.95 -25.00
C THR A 129 -5.98 -44.43 -24.82
N THR A 130 -6.71 -45.06 -23.90
CA THR A 130 -6.79 -46.50 -23.66
C THR A 130 -6.67 -47.30 -24.96
N ALA A 131 -5.79 -48.32 -24.96
CA ALA A 131 -5.57 -49.19 -26.10
C ALA A 131 -6.88 -49.87 -26.56
N PRO A 132 -7.13 -50.01 -27.89
CA PRO A 132 -8.31 -50.71 -28.38
C PRO A 132 -8.26 -52.20 -28.00
N PRO A 133 -9.42 -52.83 -27.70
CA PRO A 133 -9.47 -54.25 -27.35
C PRO A 133 -8.99 -55.14 -28.51
N PRO A 134 -8.41 -56.32 -28.22
CA PRO A 134 -7.85 -57.17 -29.27
C PRO A 134 -8.92 -57.68 -30.23
N LEU A 135 -8.63 -57.65 -31.53
CA LEU A 135 -9.47 -58.26 -32.56
C LEU A 135 -9.58 -59.77 -32.32
N LYS A 136 -10.80 -60.26 -32.14
CA LYS A 136 -11.11 -61.69 -32.31
C LYS A 136 -11.16 -61.97 -33.82
N LEU A 137 -10.23 -62.79 -34.30
CA LEU A 137 -10.32 -63.42 -35.62
C LEU A 137 -11.34 -64.57 -35.59
N PRO A 138 -12.00 -64.87 -36.73
CA PRO A 138 -13.08 -65.85 -36.82
C PRO A 138 -12.62 -67.29 -36.54
#